data_AF-A0A1B7MP91-F1
#
_entry.id   AF-A0A1B7MP91-F1
#
_cell.length_a   1.000
_cell.length_b   1.000
_cell.length_c   1.000
_cell.angle_alpha   90.00
_cell.angle_beta   90.00
_cell.angle_gamma   90.00
#
_symmetry.space_group_name_H-M   'P 1'
#
loop_
_entity.id
_entity.type
_entity.pdbx_description
1 polymer ?
#
loop_
_entity_poly.entity_id
_entity_poly.type
_entity_poly.pdbx_seq_one_letter_code
_entity_poly.pdbx_strand_id
1 'polypeptide(L)'
;ELQQQLRAVYQEIAGLDKVMGRLEDLRQQVSEKQARITQSIILHRGSTSALWRLPVEVLCQIFVHCLPETDHLRISPGLAPLLLTRVCRRWKEVAVNSPRLW
;
A
#
# COMPACT_ATOMS: atom_id res chain seq x y z
N GLU A 1 -43.39 -16.95 -41.96
CA GLU A 1 -42.81 -17.49 -40.71
C GLU A 1 -41.30 -17.29 -40.60
N LEU A 2 -40.49 -17.79 -41.55
CA LEU A 2 -39.01 -17.70 -41.50
C LEU A 2 -38.46 -16.26 -41.35
N GLN A 3 -38.97 -15.29 -42.09
CA GLN A 3 -38.53 -13.89 -41.97
C GLN A 3 -38.87 -13.25 -40.61
N GLN A 4 -39.93 -13.72 -39.96
CA GLN A 4 -40.38 -13.21 -38.67
C GLN A 4 -39.53 -13.78 -37.54
N GLN A 5 -39.18 -15.06 -37.64
CA GLN A 5 -38.19 -15.72 -36.76
C GLN A 5 -36.80 -15.09 -36.89
N LEU A 6 -36.35 -14.79 -38.11
CA LEU A 6 -35.06 -14.14 -38.35
C LEU A 6 -34.99 -12.77 -37.67
N ARG A 7 -36.06 -11.96 -37.76
CA ARG A 7 -36.16 -10.65 -37.09
C ARG A 7 -36.11 -10.78 -35.57
N ALA A 8 -36.80 -11.78 -35.01
CA ALA A 8 -36.78 -12.02 -33.56
C ALA A 8 -35.36 -12.33 -33.06
N VAL A 9 -34.63 -13.20 -33.77
CA VAL A 9 -33.23 -13.53 -33.43
C VAL A 9 -32.32 -12.31 -33.54
N TYR A 10 -32.45 -11.49 -34.59
CA TYR A 10 -31.67 -10.26 -34.72
C TYR A 10 -31.94 -9.25 -33.60
N GLN A 11 -33.20 -9.14 -33.14
CA GLN A 11 -33.55 -8.28 -32.01
C GLN A 11 -32.96 -8.80 -30.69
N GLU A 12 -32.93 -10.12 -30.51
CA GLU A 12 -32.34 -10.74 -29.33
C GLU A 12 -30.81 -10.54 -29.27
N ILE A 13 -30.12 -10.72 -30.40
CA ILE A 13 -28.68 -10.42 -30.53
C ILE A 13 -28.41 -8.94 -30.23
N ALA A 14 -29.18 -8.02 -30.81
CA ALA A 14 -29.05 -6.59 -30.55
C ALA A 14 -29.30 -6.25 -29.06
N GLY A 15 -30.19 -6.99 -28.40
CA GLY A 15 -30.42 -6.88 -26.96
C GLY A 15 -29.21 -7.33 -26.14
N LEU A 16 -28.58 -8.43 -26.52
CA LEU A 16 -27.38 -8.96 -25.87
C LEU A 16 -26.17 -8.03 -26.06
N ASP A 17 -25.96 -7.48 -27.25
CA ASP A 17 -24.90 -6.51 -27.53
C ASP A 17 -25.03 -5.28 -26.63
N LYS A 18 -26.27 -4.80 -26.41
CA LYS A 18 -26.53 -3.69 -25.49
C LYS A 18 -26.17 -4.03 -24.04
N VAL A 19 -26.43 -5.27 -23.60
CA VAL A 19 -26.06 -5.72 -22.25
C VAL A 19 -24.53 -5.83 -22.12
N MET A 20 -23.85 -6.39 -23.12
CA MET A 20 -22.39 -6.46 -23.17
C MET A 20 -21.77 -5.08 -23.07
N GLY A 21 -22.24 -4.11 -23.87
CA GLY A 21 -21.72 -2.74 -23.82
C GLY A 21 -21.92 -2.08 -22.45
N ARG A 22 -23.04 -2.35 -21.77
CA ARG A 22 -23.27 -1.86 -20.39
C ARG A 22 -22.32 -2.50 -19.37
N LEU A 23 -21.99 -3.79 -19.52
CA LEU A 23 -21.04 -4.46 -18.65
C LEU A 23 -19.62 -3.95 -18.84
N GLU A 24 -19.22 -3.69 -20.09
CA GLU A 24 -17.93 -3.11 -20.43
C GLU A 24 -17.77 -1.70 -19.84
N ASP A 25 -18.80 -0.86 -19.97
CA ASP A 25 -18.80 0.48 -19.37
C ASP A 25 -18.68 0.42 -17.84
N LEU A 26 -19.44 -0.47 -17.18
CA LEU A 26 -19.32 -0.67 -15.73
C LEU A 26 -17.93 -1.17 -15.32
N ARG A 27 -17.33 -2.08 -16.09
CA ARG A 27 -15.95 -2.54 -15.84
C ARG A 27 -14.96 -1.40 -15.95
N GLN A 28 -15.13 -0.53 -16.96
CA GLN A 28 -14.30 0.64 -17.15
C GLN A 28 -14.40 1.59 -15.95
N GLN A 29 -15.62 1.91 -15.51
CA GLN A 29 -15.85 2.76 -14.34
C GLN A 29 -15.23 2.20 -13.04
N VAL A 30 -15.30 0.87 -12.85
CA VAL A 30 -14.67 0.21 -11.69
C VAL A 30 -13.14 0.29 -11.80
N SER A 31 -12.57 0.04 -12.97
CA SER A 31 -11.12 0.15 -13.19
C SER A 31 -10.61 1.56 -12.92
N GLU A 32 -11.34 2.59 -13.38
CA GLU A 32 -10.99 3.99 -13.13
C GLU A 32 -11.08 4.35 -11.64
N LYS A 33 -12.10 3.86 -10.93
CA LYS A 33 -12.19 4.01 -9.47
C LYS A 33 -11.01 3.34 -8.77
N GLN A 34 -10.65 2.12 -9.18
CA GLN A 34 -9.49 1.41 -8.64
C GLN A 34 -8.18 2.16 -8.91
N ALA A 35 -8.00 2.70 -10.12
CA ALA A 35 -6.83 3.50 -10.48
C ALA A 35 -6.72 4.76 -9.60
N ARG A 36 -7.83 5.49 -9.40
CA ARG A 36 -7.86 6.66 -8.51
C ARG A 36 -7.55 6.32 -7.06
N ILE A 37 -8.12 5.23 -6.53
CA ILE A 37 -7.84 4.77 -5.16
C ILE A 37 -6.36 4.38 -5.04
N THR A 38 -5.83 3.64 -6.02
CA THR A 38 -4.43 3.22 -6.02
C THR A 38 -3.49 4.43 -6.08
N GLN A 39 -3.78 5.41 -6.93
CA GLN A 39 -3.02 6.64 -7.02
C GLN A 39 -3.07 7.44 -5.72
N SER A 40 -4.25 7.57 -5.10
CA SER A 40 -4.41 8.21 -3.79
C SER A 40 -3.59 7.49 -2.71
N ILE A 41 -3.62 6.16 -2.66
CA ILE A 41 -2.79 5.35 -1.76
C ILE A 41 -1.31 5.60 -2.03
N ILE A 42 -0.86 5.63 -3.29
CA ILE A 42 0.55 5.89 -3.62
C ILE A 42 0.97 7.29 -3.20
N LEU A 43 0.15 8.32 -3.45
CA LEU A 43 0.44 9.69 -3.04
C LEU A 43 0.49 9.82 -1.50
N HIS A 44 -0.46 9.23 -0.78
CA HIS A 44 -0.44 9.20 0.68
C HIS A 44 0.64 8.27 1.26
N ARG A 45 1.07 7.23 0.53
CA ARG A 45 2.26 6.42 0.84
C ARG A 45 3.56 7.10 0.41
N GLY A 46 3.53 8.14 -0.43
CA GLY A 46 4.65 9.08 -0.57
C GLY A 46 4.98 9.75 0.77
N SER A 47 3.98 9.86 1.65
CA SER A 47 4.12 10.29 3.04
C SER A 47 4.46 9.16 4.02
N THR A 48 4.52 7.89 3.59
CA THR A 48 5.38 6.88 4.25
C THR A 48 6.84 7.19 3.89
N SER A 49 7.29 8.32 4.46
CA SER A 49 8.62 8.88 4.74
C SER A 49 9.81 8.40 3.90
N ALA A 50 10.67 9.34 3.49
CA ALA A 50 12.01 9.06 2.96
C ALA A 50 12.78 7.98 3.74
N LEU A 51 12.48 7.81 5.04
CA LEU A 51 12.99 6.76 5.91
C LEU A 51 12.70 5.33 5.39
N TRP A 52 11.61 5.10 4.62
CA TRP A 52 11.31 3.81 3.98
C TRP A 52 12.25 3.46 2.84
N ARG A 53 12.85 4.45 2.18
CA ARG A 53 13.79 4.26 1.07
C ARG A 53 15.23 4.10 1.54
N LEU A 54 15.52 4.36 2.81
CA LEU A 54 16.88 4.21 3.34
C LEU A 54 17.26 2.73 3.41
N PRO A 55 18.47 2.35 2.98
CA PRO A 55 19.05 1.04 3.26
C PRO A 55 19.05 0.73 4.77
N VAL A 56 19.08 -0.56 5.12
CA VAL A 56 19.05 -0.99 6.52
C VAL A 56 20.24 -0.44 7.29
N GLU A 57 21.41 -0.37 6.66
CA GLU A 57 22.67 0.10 7.22
C GLU A 57 22.59 1.57 7.62
N VAL A 58 21.97 2.40 6.77
CA VAL A 58 21.77 3.83 7.03
C VAL A 58 20.77 4.02 8.18
N LEU A 59 19.69 3.23 8.20
CA LEU A 59 18.72 3.29 9.28
C LEU A 59 19.32 2.86 10.63
N CYS A 60 20.16 1.83 10.63
CA CYS A 60 20.93 1.41 11.81
C CYS A 60 21.84 2.52 12.33
N GLN A 61 22.56 3.22 11.44
CA GLN A 61 23.41 4.35 11.85
C GLN A 61 22.61 5.48 12.50
N ILE A 62 21.47 5.84 11.91
CA ILE A 62 20.56 6.84 12.51
C ILE A 62 20.13 6.39 13.91
N PHE A 63 19.76 5.12 14.09
CA PHE A 63 19.32 4.58 15.37
C PHE A 63 20.40 4.64 16.44
N VAL A 64 21.67 4.38 16.09
CA VAL A 64 22.80 4.51 17.02
C VAL A 64 22.95 5.95 17.50
N HIS A 65 22.76 6.93 16.63
CA HIS A 65 22.79 8.35 17.00
C HIS A 65 21.57 8.80 17.84
N CYS A 66 20.52 7.98 17.94
CA CYS A 66 19.39 8.24 18.81
C CYS A 66 19.55 7.65 20.22
N LEU A 67 20.64 6.93 20.50
CA LEU A 67 20.88 6.37 21.83
C LEU A 67 21.10 7.50 22.85
N PRO A 68 20.57 7.37 24.08
CA PRO A 68 20.77 8.36 25.12
C PRO A 68 22.26 8.49 25.49
N GLU A 69 22.74 9.73 25.64
CA GLU A 69 24.14 10.05 26.00
C GLU A 69 24.49 9.77 27.47
N THR A 70 23.52 9.36 28.29
CA THR A 70 23.72 9.20 29.73
C THR A 70 24.33 7.85 30.10
N ASP A 71 25.37 7.88 30.95
CA ASP A 71 26.14 6.73 31.50
C ASP A 71 25.32 5.64 32.21
N HIS A 72 24.02 5.84 32.38
CA HIS A 72 23.13 4.87 33.01
C HIS A 72 22.15 4.38 31.97
N LEU A 73 22.24 3.09 31.62
CA LEU A 73 21.31 2.36 30.77
C LEU A 73 19.93 2.34 31.39
N ARG A 74 19.21 3.46 31.29
CA ARG A 74 17.84 3.59 31.79
C ARG A 74 16.94 2.93 30.77
N ILE A 75 16.65 1.66 30.99
CA ILE A 75 15.71 0.90 30.17
C ILE A 75 14.32 1.53 30.37
N SER A 76 13.87 2.30 29.38
CA SER A 76 12.58 2.95 29.39
C SER A 76 11.88 2.77 28.03
N PRO A 77 10.57 2.50 28.00
CA PRO A 77 9.81 2.44 26.75
C PRO A 77 9.82 3.76 25.96
N GLY A 78 10.22 4.88 26.60
CA GLY A 78 10.35 6.20 25.99
C GLY A 78 11.77 6.55 25.53
N LEU A 79 12.73 5.64 25.65
CA LEU A 79 14.13 5.86 25.24
C LEU A 79 14.55 4.83 24.18
N ALA A 80 15.47 5.21 23.29
CA ALA A 80 16.12 4.25 22.41
C ALA A 80 16.96 3.26 23.25
N PRO A 81 17.09 1.98 22.79
CA PRO A 81 16.57 1.44 21.54
C PRO A 81 15.07 1.06 21.60
N LEU A 82 14.48 0.94 22.79
CA LEU A 82 13.10 0.46 22.97
C LEU A 82 12.05 1.30 22.25
N LEU A 83 12.18 2.63 22.28
CA LEU A 83 11.29 3.55 21.56
C LEU A 83 11.24 3.24 20.06
N LEU A 84 12.39 2.91 19.46
CA LEU A 84 12.52 2.64 18.03
C LEU A 84 11.74 1.39 17.61
N THR A 85 11.62 0.41 18.52
CA THR A 85 10.84 -0.82 18.27
C THR A 85 9.33 -0.61 18.20
N ARG A 86 8.84 0.59 18.55
CA ARG A 86 7.40 0.89 18.70
C ARG A 86 6.85 1.79 17.60
N VAL A 87 7.70 2.30 16.70
CA VAL A 87 7.29 3.24 15.63
C VAL A 87 6.53 2.51 14.51
N CYS A 88 7.13 1.47 13.93
CA CYS A 88 6.51 0.64 12.90
C CYS A 88 7.18 -0.75 12.82
N ARG A 89 6.58 -1.67 12.05
CA ARG A 89 7.11 -3.04 11.89
C ARG A 89 8.55 -3.05 11.36
N ARG A 90 8.85 -2.25 10.33
CA ARG A 90 10.19 -2.17 9.74
C ARG A 90 11.25 -1.66 10.74
N TRP A 91 10.92 -0.63 11.52
CA TRP A 91 11.84 -0.10 12.54
C TRP A 91 12.08 -1.12 13.64
N LYS A 92 11.04 -1.87 14.04
CA LYS A 92 11.19 -2.98 14.98
C LYS A 92 12.12 -4.07 14.45
N GLU A 93 11.92 -4.50 13.21
CA GLU A 93 12.78 -5.51 12.57
C GLU A 93 14.24 -5.05 12.53
N VAL A 94 14.50 -3.81 12.11
CA VAL A 94 15.86 -3.27 12.07
C VAL A 94 16.46 -3.14 13.47
N ALA A 95 15.72 -2.59 14.43
CA ALA A 95 16.23 -2.36 15.78
C ALA A 95 16.52 -3.67 16.54
N VAL A 96 15.66 -4.69 16.40
CA VAL A 96 15.86 -6.00 17.04
C VAL A 96 17.02 -6.77 16.41
N ASN A 97 17.19 -6.67 15.08
CA ASN A 97 18.27 -7.37 14.38
C ASN A 97 19.60 -6.59 14.34
N SER A 98 19.72 -5.49 15.09
CA SER A 98 20.94 -4.68 15.15
C SER A 98 21.61 -4.80 16.52
N PRO A 99 22.58 -5.71 16.69
CA PRO A 99 23.27 -5.90 17.98
C PRO A 99 23.91 -4.62 18.54
N ARG A 100 24.30 -3.68 17.67
CA ARG A 100 24.93 -2.40 18.07
C ARG A 100 24.00 -1.43 18.84
N LEU A 101 22.70 -1.73 18.92
CA LEU A 101 21.73 -0.89 19.62
C LEU A 101 21.42 -1.37 21.04
N TRP A 102 21.86 -2.58 21.39
CA TRP A 102 21.59 -3.25 22.66
C TRP A 102 22.89 -3.42 23.44
#